data_AF-W6MAF4-F1
#
_entry.id   AF-W6MAF4-F1
#
_cell.length_a   1.000
_cell.length_b   1.000
_cell.length_c   1.000
_cell.angle_alpha   90.00
_cell.angle_beta   90.00
_cell.angle_gamma   90.00
#
_symmetry.space_group_name_H-M   'P 1'
#
loop_
_entity.id
_entity.type
_entity.pdbx_description
1 polymer ?
#
loop_
_entity_poly.entity_id
_entity_poly.type
_entity_poly.pdbx_seq_one_letter_code
_entity_poly.pdbx_strand_id
1 'polypeptide(L)'
;MSTNNPFNPFANVDLGKFDMTKLFSDVKIPGFDMKAAMDAQRKNIEALNAANQAAVQGMQAVAQRQAEILSQAVSEISTIAQQLASASNNPQELTSKQAEVARKAFEQALANARELAEIVSKSNTEAFAIINKRVSESLQELKALVANK
;
A
#
# COMPACT_ATOMS: atom_id res chain seq x y z
N MET A 1 23.00 10.58 3.87
CA MET A 1 21.90 10.89 4.83
C MET A 1 20.80 9.89 4.56
N SER A 2 20.58 8.94 5.47
CA SER A 2 19.46 7.98 5.36
C SER A 2 18.17 8.74 5.58
N THR A 3 17.38 8.91 4.53
CA THR A 3 16.04 9.51 4.61
C THR A 3 15.12 8.49 5.27
N ASN A 4 14.94 8.63 6.58
CA ASN A 4 14.01 7.82 7.34
C ASN A 4 12.58 8.24 6.94
N ASN A 5 12.04 7.64 5.88
CA ASN A 5 10.66 7.87 5.47
C ASN A 5 9.76 6.99 6.36
N PRO A 6 8.95 7.56 7.26
CA PRO A 6 8.11 6.78 8.16
C PRO A 6 7.05 5.95 7.41
N PHE A 7 6.79 6.30 6.14
CA PHE A 7 5.90 5.56 5.25
C PHE A 7 6.63 4.53 4.38
N ASN A 8 7.95 4.36 4.49
CA ASN A 8 8.69 3.33 3.76
C ASN A 8 9.74 2.66 4.67
N PRO A 9 9.36 1.60 5.42
CA PRO A 9 10.28 0.92 6.34
C PRO A 9 11.46 0.25 5.63
N PHE A 10 11.39 0.09 4.31
CA PHE A 10 12.44 -0.49 3.47
C PHE A 10 13.37 0.54 2.84
N ALA A 11 13.14 1.85 3.03
CA ALA A 11 13.97 2.90 2.43
C ALA A 11 15.45 2.85 2.84
N ASN A 12 15.75 2.23 3.99
CA ASN A 12 17.10 2.07 4.51
C ASN A 12 17.73 0.70 4.16
N VAL A 13 17.00 -0.19 3.47
CA VAL A 13 17.52 -1.48 3.01
C VAL A 13 18.29 -1.23 1.72
N ASP A 14 19.61 -1.17 1.84
CA ASP A 14 20.50 -1.03 0.69
C ASP A 14 20.71 -2.39 0.01
N LEU A 15 19.83 -2.70 -0.95
CA LEU A 15 19.92 -3.91 -1.78
C LEU A 15 21.19 -3.93 -2.65
N GLY A 16 21.87 -2.78 -2.84
CA GLY A 16 23.14 -2.67 -3.55
C GLY A 16 24.34 -3.19 -2.74
N LYS A 17 24.20 -3.36 -1.42
CA LYS A 17 25.23 -3.99 -0.57
C LYS A 17 25.32 -5.50 -0.75
N PHE A 18 24.31 -6.13 -1.35
CA PHE A 18 24.44 -7.49 -1.87
C PHE A 18 25.29 -7.45 -3.14
N ASP A 19 26.61 -7.40 -2.97
CA ASP A 19 27.59 -7.47 -4.06
C ASP A 19 27.64 -8.91 -4.63
N MET A 20 26.62 -9.25 -5.40
CA MET A 20 26.49 -10.54 -6.08
C MET A 20 27.63 -10.76 -7.07
N THR A 21 28.20 -9.68 -7.63
CA THR A 21 29.38 -9.73 -8.49
C THR A 21 30.56 -10.44 -7.81
N LYS A 22 30.79 -10.21 -6.51
CA LYS A 22 31.82 -10.90 -5.73
C LYS A 22 31.49 -12.35 -5.40
N LEU A 23 30.22 -12.72 -5.30
CA LEU A 23 29.80 -14.11 -5.06
C LEU A 23 29.98 -14.99 -6.30
N PHE A 24 29.94 -14.40 -7.51
CA PHE A 24 29.96 -15.14 -8.77
C PHE A 24 31.20 -14.89 -9.65
N SER A 25 32.05 -13.89 -9.36
CA SER A 25 33.26 -13.63 -10.15
C SER A 25 34.25 -14.79 -10.15
N ASP A 26 34.24 -15.58 -9.07
CA ASP A 26 35.24 -16.62 -8.83
C ASP A 26 34.73 -18.03 -9.21
N VAL A 27 33.45 -18.16 -9.57
CA VAL A 27 32.82 -19.45 -9.86
C VAL A 27 32.31 -19.48 -11.31
N LYS A 28 33.17 -19.91 -12.23
CA LYS A 28 32.73 -20.31 -13.57
C LYS A 28 32.19 -21.74 -13.51
N ILE A 29 30.87 -21.89 -13.46
CA ILE A 29 30.22 -23.21 -13.57
C ILE A 29 30.00 -23.52 -15.06
N PRO A 30 30.66 -24.57 -15.61
CA PRO A 30 30.42 -24.99 -16.99
C PRO A 30 28.93 -25.37 -17.19
N GLY A 31 28.31 -24.89 -18.27
CA GLY A 31 26.89 -25.12 -18.55
C GLY A 31 25.92 -24.19 -17.82
N PHE A 32 26.41 -23.14 -17.16
CA PHE A 32 25.57 -22.16 -16.46
C PHE A 32 25.73 -20.75 -17.07
N ASP A 33 24.63 -20.11 -17.45
CA ASP A 33 24.64 -18.76 -18.02
C ASP A 33 24.66 -17.69 -16.92
N MET A 34 25.88 -17.24 -16.59
CA MET A 34 26.08 -16.22 -15.56
C MET A 34 25.45 -14.86 -15.91
N LYS A 35 25.38 -14.51 -17.19
CA LYS A 35 24.77 -13.24 -17.61
C LYS A 35 23.26 -13.29 -17.36
N ALA A 36 22.61 -14.38 -17.75
CA ALA A 36 21.19 -14.59 -17.50
C ALA A 36 20.88 -14.63 -15.99
N ALA A 37 21.77 -15.19 -15.16
CA ALA A 37 21.61 -15.18 -13.71
C ALA A 37 21.71 -13.76 -13.10
N MET A 38 22.65 -12.93 -13.57
CA MET A 38 22.74 -11.53 -13.17
C MET A 38 21.52 -10.73 -13.59
N ASP A 39 21.04 -10.93 -14.82
CA ASP A 39 19.83 -10.29 -15.35
C ASP A 39 18.59 -10.70 -14.52
N ALA A 40 18.48 -11.97 -14.11
CA ALA A 40 17.41 -12.45 -13.22
C ALA A 40 17.43 -11.79 -11.84
N GLN A 41 18.63 -11.60 -11.25
CA GLN A 41 18.77 -10.92 -9.96
C GLN A 41 18.42 -9.44 -10.04
N ARG A 42 18.84 -8.76 -11.12
CA ARG A 42 18.43 -7.38 -11.38
C ARG A 42 16.91 -7.24 -11.41
N LYS A 43 16.22 -8.12 -12.15
CA LYS A 43 14.75 -8.16 -12.21
C LYS A 43 14.09 -8.42 -10.86
N ASN A 44 14.69 -9.28 -10.01
CA ASN A 44 14.19 -9.51 -8.65
C ASN A 44 14.22 -8.23 -7.81
N ILE A 45 15.31 -7.48 -7.86
CA ILE A 45 15.45 -6.20 -7.14
C ILE A 45 14.44 -5.18 -7.66
N GLU A 46 14.27 -5.08 -8.98
CA GLU A 46 13.27 -4.19 -9.60
C GLU A 46 11.84 -4.54 -9.15
N ALA A 47 11.49 -5.83 -9.11
CA ALA A 47 10.17 -6.28 -8.64
C ALA A 47 9.95 -6.00 -7.15
N LEU A 48 10.95 -6.21 -6.30
CA LEU A 48 10.88 -5.87 -4.88
C LEU A 48 10.70 -4.36 -4.67
N ASN A 49 11.41 -3.54 -5.43
CA ASN A 49 11.24 -2.09 -5.39
C ASN A 49 9.85 -1.66 -5.84
N ALA A 50 9.31 -2.25 -6.91
CA ALA A 50 7.96 -1.96 -7.39
C ALA A 50 6.88 -2.39 -6.38
N ALA A 51 7.01 -3.57 -5.76
CA ALA A 51 6.10 -4.02 -4.72
C ALA A 51 6.15 -3.12 -3.48
N ASN A 52 7.34 -2.70 -3.05
CA ASN A 52 7.51 -1.72 -1.98
C ASN A 52 6.86 -0.38 -2.34
N GLN A 53 7.04 0.11 -3.56
CA GLN A 53 6.41 1.35 -4.01
C GLN A 53 4.88 1.27 -3.92
N ALA A 54 4.27 0.16 -4.35
CA ALA A 54 2.82 -0.06 -4.24
C ALA A 54 2.34 -0.04 -2.77
N ALA A 55 3.11 -0.64 -1.86
CA ALA A 55 2.81 -0.61 -0.42
C ALA A 55 2.90 0.81 0.17
N VAL A 56 3.94 1.58 -0.18
CA VAL A 56 4.13 2.97 0.26
C VAL A 56 3.02 3.86 -0.25
N GLN A 57 2.64 3.72 -1.52
CA GLN A 57 1.53 4.47 -2.11
C GLN A 57 0.19 4.16 -1.41
N GLY A 58 -0.04 2.90 -1.04
CA GLY A 58 -1.20 2.52 -0.22
C GLY A 58 -1.23 3.23 1.13
N MET A 59 -0.11 3.26 1.86
CA MET A 59 -0.02 3.98 3.13
C MET A 59 -0.22 5.49 2.97
N GLN A 60 0.34 6.09 1.93
CA GLN A 60 0.13 7.51 1.62
C GLN A 60 -1.34 7.81 1.32
N ALA A 61 -2.00 6.96 0.54
CA ALA A 61 -3.42 7.09 0.23
C ALA A 61 -4.29 6.97 1.50
N VAL A 62 -3.97 6.04 2.41
CA VAL A 62 -4.64 5.95 3.72
C VAL A 62 -4.45 7.24 4.53
N ALA A 63 -3.22 7.75 4.63
CA ALA A 63 -2.94 8.98 5.38
C ALA A 63 -3.69 10.20 4.82
N GLN A 64 -3.71 10.33 3.48
CA GLN A 64 -4.46 11.38 2.80
C GLN A 64 -5.96 11.25 3.08
N ARG A 65 -6.51 10.03 2.97
CA ARG A 65 -7.94 9.82 3.23
C ARG A 65 -8.31 10.10 4.69
N GLN A 66 -7.44 9.74 5.64
CA GLN A 66 -7.66 10.05 7.05
C GLN A 66 -7.72 11.56 7.31
N ALA A 67 -6.89 12.36 6.62
CA ALA A 67 -6.92 13.82 6.70
C ALA A 67 -8.22 14.41 6.11
N GLU A 68 -8.69 13.87 4.98
CA GLU A 68 -9.97 14.27 4.38
C GLU A 68 -11.16 13.96 5.30
N ILE A 69 -11.20 12.77 5.92
CA ILE A 69 -12.23 12.38 6.88
C ILE A 69 -12.28 13.36 8.07
N LEU A 70 -11.11 13.77 8.59
CA LEU A 70 -11.04 14.75 9.67
C LEU A 70 -11.58 16.13 9.23
N SER A 71 -11.22 16.57 8.03
CA SER A 71 -11.72 17.83 7.47
C SER A 71 -13.24 17.80 7.30
N GLN A 72 -13.79 16.68 6.84
CA GLN A 72 -15.24 16.48 6.70
C GLN A 72 -15.93 16.52 8.07
N ALA A 73 -15.39 15.80 9.06
CA ALA A 73 -15.95 15.76 10.41
C ALA A 73 -16.01 17.15 11.07
N VAL A 74 -14.97 17.98 10.91
CA VAL A 74 -14.96 19.36 11.43
C VAL A 74 -16.06 20.21 10.78
N SER A 75 -16.24 20.09 9.47
CA SER A 75 -17.30 20.81 8.75
C SER A 75 -18.70 20.37 9.20
N GLU A 76 -18.89 19.08 9.46
CA GLU A 76 -20.19 18.52 9.85
C GLU A 76 -20.61 18.93 11.27
N ILE A 77 -19.66 19.08 12.21
CA ILE A 77 -19.95 19.48 13.59
C ILE A 77 -20.72 20.80 13.65
N SER A 78 -20.32 21.81 12.89
CA SER A 78 -21.00 23.11 12.87
C SER A 78 -22.43 23.00 12.33
N THR A 79 -22.65 22.18 11.32
CA THR A 79 -23.98 21.92 10.76
C THR A 79 -24.88 21.18 11.74
N ILE A 80 -24.36 20.14 12.40
CA ILE A 80 -25.10 19.37 13.42
C ILE A 80 -25.49 20.27 14.59
N ALA A 81 -24.58 21.13 15.06
CA ALA A 81 -24.86 22.08 16.13
C ALA A 81 -25.99 23.05 15.77
N GLN A 82 -26.00 23.59 14.55
CA GLN A 82 -27.08 24.45 14.06
C GLN A 82 -28.41 23.68 13.97
N GLN A 83 -28.41 22.46 13.43
CA GLN A 83 -29.61 21.64 13.30
C GLN A 83 -30.25 21.30 14.66
N LEU A 84 -29.42 20.97 15.66
CA LEU A 84 -29.89 20.71 17.02
C LEU A 84 -30.40 21.99 17.72
N ALA A 85 -29.71 23.12 17.54
CA ALA A 85 -30.13 24.41 18.10
C ALA A 85 -31.50 24.84 17.55
N SER A 86 -31.75 24.66 16.25
CA SER A 86 -33.04 24.98 15.62
C SER A 86 -34.21 24.13 16.12
N ALA A 87 -33.96 22.88 16.55
CA ALA A 87 -34.98 21.97 17.06
C ALA A 87 -35.24 22.08 18.57
N SER A 88 -34.48 22.93 19.28
CA SER A 88 -34.46 22.98 20.76
C SER A 88 -35.80 23.33 21.42
N ASN A 89 -36.70 24.01 20.71
CA ASN A 89 -37.99 24.45 21.24
C ASN A 89 -39.12 23.41 21.08
N ASN A 90 -38.85 22.26 20.44
CA ASN A 90 -39.83 21.19 20.22
C ASN A 90 -39.23 19.81 20.59
N PRO A 91 -39.63 19.20 21.71
CA PRO A 91 -39.06 17.94 22.18
C PRO A 91 -39.16 16.78 21.18
N GLN A 92 -40.27 16.66 20.45
CA GLN A 92 -40.44 15.59 19.45
C GLN A 92 -39.54 15.79 18.22
N GLU A 93 -39.39 17.04 17.78
CA GLU A 93 -38.50 17.39 16.67
C GLU A 93 -37.03 17.19 17.06
N LEU A 94 -36.66 17.56 18.30
CA LEU A 94 -35.32 17.35 18.85
C LEU A 94 -34.94 15.87 18.87
N THR A 95 -35.80 14.99 19.39
CA THR A 95 -35.54 13.54 19.41
C THR A 95 -35.39 12.95 18.00
N SER A 96 -36.26 13.36 17.06
CA SER A 96 -36.17 12.95 15.67
C SER A 96 -34.85 13.38 15.02
N LYS A 97 -34.42 14.64 15.26
CA LYS A 97 -33.15 15.17 14.74
C LYS A 97 -31.93 14.49 15.34
N GLN A 98 -31.94 14.16 16.62
CA GLN A 98 -30.86 13.39 17.24
C GLN A 98 -30.73 11.99 16.61
N ALA A 99 -31.84 11.30 16.38
CA ALA A 99 -31.85 10.01 15.70
C ALA A 99 -31.34 10.12 14.26
N GLU A 100 -31.74 11.17 13.52
CA GLU A 100 -31.27 11.43 12.16
C GLU A 100 -29.76 11.69 12.12
N VAL A 101 -29.23 12.50 13.04
CA VAL A 101 -27.79 12.79 13.17
C VAL A 101 -27.02 11.51 13.50
N ALA A 102 -27.48 10.71 14.46
CA ALA A 102 -26.83 9.45 14.83
C ALA A 102 -26.81 8.47 13.65
N ARG A 103 -27.92 8.36 12.90
CA ARG A 103 -28.02 7.52 11.70
C ARG A 103 -27.01 7.95 10.63
N LYS A 104 -26.96 9.25 10.31
CA LYS A 104 -26.01 9.80 9.32
C LYS A 104 -24.56 9.58 9.74
N ALA A 105 -24.23 9.83 11.01
CA ALA A 105 -22.88 9.60 11.53
C ALA A 105 -22.45 8.13 11.40
N PHE A 106 -23.37 7.19 11.67
CA PHE A 106 -23.10 5.76 11.50
C PHE A 106 -22.89 5.36 10.04
N GLU A 107 -23.75 5.84 9.12
CA GLU A 107 -23.59 5.61 7.68
C GLU A 107 -22.26 6.16 7.15
N GLN A 108 -21.89 7.37 7.57
CA GLN A 108 -20.64 8.02 7.20
C GLN A 108 -19.42 7.24 7.72
N ALA A 109 -19.46 6.80 8.98
CA ALA A 109 -18.39 5.99 9.57
C ALA A 109 -18.20 4.66 8.83
N LEU A 110 -19.30 3.99 8.44
CA LEU A 110 -19.25 2.76 7.68
C LEU A 110 -18.71 2.98 6.26
N ALA A 111 -19.09 4.06 5.60
CA ALA A 111 -18.55 4.43 4.28
C ALA A 111 -17.04 4.67 4.35
N ASN A 112 -16.59 5.48 5.31
CA ASN A 112 -15.17 5.75 5.54
C ASN A 112 -14.37 4.47 5.82
N ALA A 113 -14.91 3.56 6.64
CA ALA A 113 -14.25 2.29 6.93
C ALA A 113 -14.11 1.40 5.68
N ARG A 114 -15.12 1.37 4.81
CA ARG A 114 -15.08 0.62 3.55
C ARG A 114 -14.03 1.16 2.59
N GLU A 115 -13.96 2.48 2.43
CA GLU A 115 -12.97 3.12 1.55
C GLU A 115 -11.54 2.87 2.04
N LEU A 116 -11.29 2.99 3.34
CA LEU A 116 -9.97 2.68 3.92
C LEU A 116 -9.60 1.21 3.69
N ALA A 117 -10.56 0.28 3.88
CA ALA A 117 -10.34 -1.14 3.61
C ALA A 117 -10.05 -1.41 2.12
N GLU A 118 -10.72 -0.71 1.21
CA GLU A 118 -10.49 -0.82 -0.23
C GLU A 118 -9.09 -0.36 -0.62
N ILE A 119 -8.63 0.79 -0.09
CA ILE A 119 -7.27 1.31 -0.33
C ILE A 119 -6.22 0.27 0.11
N VAL A 120 -6.36 -0.27 1.33
CA VAL A 120 -5.43 -1.27 1.86
C VAL A 120 -5.47 -2.57 1.04
N SER A 121 -6.67 -3.06 0.71
CA SER A 121 -6.84 -4.28 -0.07
C SER A 121 -6.22 -4.15 -1.47
N LYS A 122 -6.43 -3.00 -2.13
CA LYS A 122 -5.87 -2.72 -3.45
C LYS A 122 -4.34 -2.70 -3.42
N SER A 123 -3.76 -1.97 -2.46
CA SER A 123 -2.30 -1.89 -2.31
C SER A 123 -1.66 -3.27 -2.09
N ASN A 124 -2.27 -4.10 -1.23
CA ASN A 124 -1.79 -5.46 -0.99
C ASN A 124 -1.92 -6.36 -2.23
N THR A 125 -3.04 -6.24 -2.96
CA THR A 125 -3.28 -7.01 -4.19
C THR A 125 -2.27 -6.66 -5.27
N GLU A 126 -1.97 -5.37 -5.47
CA GLU A 126 -0.98 -4.90 -6.43
C GLU A 126 0.44 -5.38 -6.08
N ALA A 127 0.85 -5.23 -4.81
CA ALA A 127 2.15 -5.72 -4.36
C ALA A 127 2.28 -7.24 -4.54
N PHE A 128 1.24 -8.01 -4.18
CA PHE A 128 1.23 -9.46 -4.37
C PHE A 128 1.29 -9.86 -5.84
N ALA A 129 0.56 -9.17 -6.72
CA ALA A 129 0.58 -9.44 -8.17
C ALA A 129 1.99 -9.24 -8.76
N ILE A 130 2.71 -8.20 -8.33
CA ILE A 130 4.10 -7.93 -8.77
C ILE A 130 5.01 -9.10 -8.36
N ILE A 131 4.95 -9.53 -7.10
CA ILE A 131 5.77 -10.64 -6.61
C ILE A 131 5.40 -11.95 -7.29
N ASN A 132 4.11 -12.26 -7.44
CA ASN A 132 3.65 -13.48 -8.09
C ASN A 132 4.11 -13.58 -9.55
N LYS A 133 4.01 -12.47 -10.30
CA LYS A 133 4.55 -12.38 -11.66
C LYS A 133 6.04 -12.67 -11.67
N ARG A 134 6.80 -12.06 -10.77
CA ARG A 134 8.26 -12.25 -10.71
C ARG A 134 8.67 -13.67 -10.34
N VAL A 135 7.96 -14.33 -9.43
CA VAL A 135 8.17 -15.74 -9.11
C VAL A 135 7.93 -16.61 -10.35
N SER A 136 6.84 -16.36 -11.09
CA SER A 136 6.50 -17.11 -12.30
C SER A 136 7.58 -16.97 -13.39
N GLU A 137 8.07 -15.75 -13.60
CA GLU A 137 9.18 -15.47 -14.53
C GLU A 137 10.49 -16.12 -14.06
N SER A 138 10.78 -16.08 -12.76
CA SER A 138 11.99 -16.70 -12.18
C SER A 138 12.02 -18.21 -12.44
N LEU A 139 10.87 -18.89 -12.36
CA LEU A 139 10.77 -20.32 -12.66
C LEU A 139 11.04 -20.63 -14.15
N GLN A 140 10.71 -19.72 -15.05
CA GLN A 140 11.01 -19.87 -16.48
C GLN A 140 12.51 -19.63 -16.75
N GLU A 141 13.07 -18.59 -16.12
CA GLU A 141 14.49 -18.26 -16.23
C GLU A 141 15.38 -19.37 -15.65
N LEU A 142 15.00 -20.00 -14.53
CA LEU A 142 15.70 -21.17 -13.99
C LEU A 142 15.74 -22.35 -14.97
N LYS A 143 14.65 -22.59 -15.72
CA LYS A 143 14.65 -23.62 -16.76
C LYS A 143 15.60 -23.27 -17.91
N ALA A 144 15.63 -22.00 -18.32
CA ALA A 144 16.53 -21.52 -19.37
C ALA A 144 18.01 -21.58 -18.95
N LEU A 145 18.31 -21.32 -17.67
CA LEU A 145 19.66 -21.40 -17.11
C LEU A 145 20.27 -22.81 -17.14
N VAL A 146 19.44 -23.85 -17.11
CA VAL A 146 19.87 -25.27 -17.09
C VAL A 146 19.74 -25.94 -18.47
N ALA A 147 18.93 -25.39 -19.37
CA ALA A 147 18.64 -25.96 -20.69
C ALA A 147 19.67 -25.59 -21.78
N ASN A 148 20.60 -24.66 -21.53
CA ASN A 148 21.67 -24.34 -22.46
C ASN A 148 22.74 -25.46 -22.47
N LYS A 149 22.48 -26.49 -23.29
CA LYS A 149 23.50 -27.41 -23.83
C LYS A 149 24.01 -26.91 -25.17
#